data_AF-A0A396RR45-F1
#
_entry.id   AF-A0A396RR45-F1
#
_cell.length_a   1.000
_cell.length_b   1.000
_cell.length_c   1.000
_cell.angle_alpha   90.00
_cell.angle_beta   90.00
_cell.angle_gamma   90.00
#
_symmetry.space_group_name_H-M   'P 1'
#
loop_
_entity.id
_entity.type
_entity.pdbx_description
1 polymer ?
#
loop_
_entity_poly.entity_id
_entity_poly.type
_entity_poly.pdbx_seq_one_letter_code
_entity_poly.pdbx_strand_id
1 'polypeptide(L)'
;MNRAGSSASRSTLPSEPANTGDGGARAPRLLAGVSFLTPAELPDWSAGPRGERAEIYAALKAAGYEAIQTLEPQAAIDAGLIPTGLMRIFRDVDQMREQATRWRDAGCDCSTVQLGDGFEDDDEMARLAEAMLETSQALDHPIYLETHRATMTQDIKRTLDLVERLPELRFNGDFGHWYIGHELTYGDMDMKFDRMRPVFERTRFMHLRVSSNAFGQLTASDPAEARHLDYYKRMWTASFAGFLRGAEPGDYFAVHPELLPARAFYPKMVPGPDGEPREESDRWTESAFLIEVARDCFAQAEAAVAGRAG
;
A
#
# COMPACT_ATOMS: atom_id res chain seq x y z
N MET A 1 51.95 8.69 -9.35
CA MET A 1 51.26 7.68 -8.53
C MET A 1 49.80 7.66 -8.95
N ASN A 2 49.45 6.75 -9.87
CA ASN A 2 48.08 6.50 -10.30
C ASN A 2 47.34 5.77 -9.18
N ARG A 3 46.22 6.32 -8.69
CA ARG A 3 45.19 5.53 -8.03
C ARG A 3 44.10 5.25 -9.05
N ALA A 4 44.23 4.10 -9.71
CA ALA A 4 43.09 3.38 -10.22
C ALA A 4 42.33 2.82 -9.01
N GLY A 5 41.05 3.14 -8.89
CA GLY A 5 40.18 2.69 -7.82
C GLY A 5 38.81 2.36 -8.39
N SER A 6 38.69 1.11 -8.84
CA SER A 6 37.48 0.29 -8.88
C SER A 6 36.16 1.01 -9.20
N SER A 7 35.85 1.12 -10.50
CA SER A 7 34.46 1.12 -10.95
C SER A 7 33.88 -0.25 -10.58
N ALA A 8 33.14 -0.32 -9.46
CA ALA A 8 32.26 -1.44 -9.22
C ALA A 8 31.24 -1.45 -10.37
N SER A 9 31.28 -2.51 -11.18
CA SER A 9 30.24 -2.82 -12.14
C SER A 9 28.90 -2.68 -11.43
N ARG A 10 28.08 -1.68 -11.79
CA ARG A 10 26.67 -1.68 -11.40
C ARG A 10 26.13 -3.04 -11.81
N SER A 11 25.64 -3.82 -10.85
CA SER A 11 24.74 -4.91 -11.15
C SER A 11 23.70 -4.33 -12.09
N THR A 12 23.62 -4.83 -13.33
CA THR A 12 22.53 -4.47 -14.24
C THR A 12 21.29 -5.12 -13.67
N LEU A 13 20.69 -4.49 -12.65
CA LEU A 13 19.33 -4.81 -12.23
C LEU A 13 18.50 -4.81 -13.53
N PRO A 14 17.78 -5.89 -13.84
CA PRO A 14 16.97 -5.99 -15.05
C PRO A 14 15.85 -4.96 -15.04
N SER A 15 15.10 -4.93 -16.13
CA SER A 15 13.85 -4.19 -16.29
C SER A 15 12.96 -4.27 -15.05
N GLU A 16 12.19 -3.20 -14.85
CA GLU A 16 11.18 -2.99 -13.81
C GLU A 16 10.59 -4.30 -13.24
N PRO A 17 10.51 -4.47 -11.89
CA PRO A 17 9.97 -5.68 -11.30
C PRO A 17 8.54 -5.92 -11.80
N ALA A 18 8.23 -7.19 -12.08
CA ALA A 18 6.93 -7.58 -12.62
C ALA A 18 5.78 -7.14 -11.70
N ASN A 19 4.65 -6.82 -12.31
CA ASN A 19 3.43 -6.62 -11.55
C ASN A 19 2.97 -7.96 -10.96
N THR A 20 2.21 -7.90 -9.87
CA THR A 20 1.42 -9.06 -9.44
C THR A 20 0.39 -9.41 -10.52
N GLY A 21 0.22 -10.70 -10.79
CA GLY A 21 -0.71 -11.17 -11.80
C GLY A 21 -1.17 -12.59 -11.53
N ASP A 22 -2.30 -12.98 -12.13
CA ASP A 22 -2.88 -14.32 -12.01
C ASP A 22 -2.40 -15.30 -13.10
N GLY A 23 -1.45 -14.86 -13.94
CA GLY A 23 -0.92 -15.62 -15.08
C GLY A 23 -1.95 -15.87 -16.19
N GLY A 24 -3.12 -15.24 -16.11
CA GLY A 24 -4.20 -15.37 -17.08
C GLY A 24 -4.06 -14.43 -18.27
N ALA A 25 -5.08 -14.44 -19.14
CA ALA A 25 -5.17 -13.56 -20.32
C ALA A 25 -6.26 -12.48 -20.17
N ARG A 26 -6.79 -12.28 -18.95
CA ARG A 26 -7.82 -11.28 -18.68
C ARG A 26 -7.22 -9.88 -18.77
N ALA A 27 -8.04 -8.88 -19.07
CA ALA A 27 -7.59 -7.49 -18.99
C ALA A 27 -7.07 -7.16 -17.59
N PRO A 28 -6.07 -6.27 -17.46
CA PRO A 28 -5.59 -5.79 -16.18
C PRO A 28 -6.74 -5.31 -15.30
N ARG A 29 -6.71 -5.61 -14.00
CA ARG A 29 -7.84 -5.34 -13.11
C ARG A 29 -7.44 -4.80 -11.75
N LEU A 30 -8.41 -4.24 -11.03
CA LEU A 30 -8.29 -4.02 -9.60
C LEU A 30 -8.57 -5.33 -8.85
N LEU A 31 -7.73 -5.68 -7.88
CA LEU A 31 -7.94 -6.77 -6.94
C LEU A 31 -8.36 -6.20 -5.59
N ALA A 32 -9.55 -6.57 -5.11
CA ALA A 32 -10.11 -6.07 -3.86
C ALA A 32 -9.66 -6.94 -2.68
N GLY A 33 -8.67 -6.48 -1.92
CA GLY A 33 -8.17 -7.14 -0.72
C GLY A 33 -8.52 -6.39 0.56
N VAL A 34 -7.88 -6.77 1.67
CA VAL A 34 -7.98 -6.10 2.97
C VAL A 34 -6.72 -6.33 3.80
N SER A 35 -6.34 -5.40 4.69
CA SER A 35 -5.31 -5.66 5.70
C SER A 35 -5.92 -6.43 6.88
N PHE A 36 -5.20 -7.39 7.46
CA PHE A 36 -5.66 -8.13 8.65
C PHE A 36 -5.97 -7.21 9.85
N LEU A 37 -5.44 -5.98 9.85
CA LEU A 37 -5.71 -4.98 10.89
C LEU A 37 -7.14 -4.42 10.83
N THR A 38 -7.75 -4.38 9.64
CA THR A 38 -9.11 -3.87 9.43
C THR A 38 -10.17 -4.66 10.20
N PRO A 39 -10.24 -6.00 10.08
CA PRO A 39 -11.16 -6.81 10.88
C PRO A 39 -10.62 -7.15 12.28
N ALA A 40 -9.42 -6.71 12.66
CA ALA A 40 -8.87 -7.01 13.98
C ALA A 40 -9.64 -6.25 15.07
N GLU A 41 -10.04 -6.96 16.12
CA GLU A 41 -10.63 -6.35 17.32
C GLU A 41 -11.86 -5.49 16.99
N LEU A 42 -12.68 -5.92 16.03
CA LEU A 42 -13.92 -5.20 15.70
C LEU A 42 -14.83 -5.12 16.94
N PRO A 43 -15.40 -3.94 17.24
CA PRO A 43 -16.22 -3.75 18.42
C PRO A 43 -17.57 -4.49 18.30
N ASP A 44 -18.26 -4.66 19.42
CA ASP A 44 -19.50 -5.46 19.47
C ASP A 44 -20.63 -4.93 18.59
N TRP A 45 -20.62 -3.63 18.31
CA TRP A 45 -21.57 -2.94 17.45
C TRP A 45 -21.20 -2.97 15.96
N SER A 46 -20.01 -3.48 15.60
CA SER A 46 -19.61 -3.65 14.21
C SER A 46 -20.50 -4.72 13.53
N ALA A 47 -20.83 -4.46 12.27
CA ALA A 47 -21.48 -5.42 11.39
C ALA A 47 -20.50 -6.48 10.84
N GLY A 48 -19.20 -6.29 11.06
CA GLY A 48 -18.17 -7.21 10.57
C GLY A 48 -18.02 -8.48 11.42
N PRO A 49 -17.27 -9.46 10.89
CA PRO A 49 -17.06 -10.73 11.56
C PRO A 49 -16.18 -10.57 12.81
N ARG A 50 -16.53 -11.30 13.86
CA ARG A 50 -15.76 -11.43 15.10
C ARG A 50 -15.62 -12.92 15.42
N GLY A 51 -14.59 -13.29 16.18
CA GLY A 51 -14.37 -14.67 16.60
C GLY A 51 -13.04 -15.21 16.10
N GLU A 52 -13.02 -16.50 15.79
CA GLU A 52 -11.80 -17.20 15.38
C GLU A 52 -11.36 -16.76 13.98
N ARG A 53 -10.05 -16.77 13.74
CA ARG A 53 -9.47 -16.28 12.48
C ARG A 53 -10.05 -16.95 11.24
N ALA A 54 -10.24 -18.26 11.28
CA ALA A 54 -10.82 -19.02 10.17
C ALA A 54 -12.23 -18.53 9.81
N GLU A 55 -13.04 -18.18 10.82
CA GLU A 55 -14.39 -17.64 10.63
C GLU A 55 -14.34 -16.23 10.04
N ILE A 56 -13.42 -15.39 10.54
CA ILE A 56 -13.18 -14.04 10.00
C ILE A 56 -12.77 -14.11 8.53
N TYR A 57 -11.86 -15.03 8.16
CA TYR A 57 -11.37 -15.14 6.79
C TYR A 57 -12.43 -15.72 5.84
N ALA A 58 -13.21 -16.70 6.30
CA ALA A 58 -14.36 -17.19 5.55
C ALA A 58 -15.40 -16.08 5.32
N ALA A 59 -15.67 -15.24 6.32
CA ALA A 59 -16.57 -14.11 6.21
C ALA A 59 -16.04 -13.03 5.24
N LEU A 60 -14.73 -12.75 5.25
CA LEU A 60 -14.09 -11.88 4.26
C LEU A 60 -14.30 -12.39 2.84
N LYS A 61 -14.06 -13.69 2.60
CA LYS A 61 -14.28 -14.30 1.29
C LYS A 61 -15.75 -14.20 0.87
N ALA A 62 -16.67 -14.50 1.78
CA ALA A 62 -18.11 -14.42 1.54
C ALA A 62 -18.58 -12.97 1.24
N ALA A 63 -17.91 -11.96 1.81
CA ALA A 63 -18.17 -10.55 1.55
C ALA A 63 -17.59 -10.06 0.21
N GLY A 64 -16.88 -10.91 -0.53
CA GLY A 64 -16.34 -10.60 -1.86
C GLY A 64 -14.91 -10.06 -1.85
N TYR A 65 -14.21 -10.07 -0.71
CA TYR A 65 -12.77 -9.85 -0.70
C TYR A 65 -12.05 -11.00 -1.39
N GLU A 66 -11.05 -10.66 -2.20
CA GLU A 66 -10.27 -11.60 -2.99
C GLU A 66 -8.92 -11.92 -2.33
N ALA A 67 -8.35 -10.96 -1.62
CA ALA A 67 -7.05 -11.08 -0.96
C ALA A 67 -7.07 -10.57 0.49
N ILE A 68 -6.03 -10.96 1.23
CA ILE A 68 -5.76 -10.41 2.56
C ILE A 68 -4.25 -10.26 2.77
N GLN A 69 -3.83 -9.11 3.26
CA GLN A 69 -2.48 -8.94 3.79
C GLN A 69 -2.46 -9.50 5.20
N THR A 70 -1.63 -10.52 5.45
CA THR A 70 -1.73 -11.34 6.67
C THR A 70 -0.38 -11.83 7.18
N LEU A 71 -0.35 -12.18 8.47
CA LEU A 71 0.76 -12.91 9.09
C LEU A 71 0.58 -14.44 9.03
N GLU A 72 -0.57 -14.92 8.54
CA GLU A 72 -0.93 -16.34 8.47
C GLU A 72 -1.43 -16.74 7.06
N PRO A 73 -0.53 -16.86 6.07
CA PRO A 73 -0.89 -17.10 4.68
C PRO A 73 -1.69 -18.40 4.47
N GLN A 74 -1.36 -19.47 5.19
CA GLN A 74 -2.07 -20.75 5.05
C GLN A 74 -3.56 -20.62 5.40
N ALA A 75 -3.90 -19.87 6.46
CA ALA A 75 -5.30 -19.66 6.83
C ALA A 75 -6.07 -18.87 5.75
N ALA A 76 -5.40 -17.92 5.09
CA ALA A 76 -5.99 -17.19 3.96
C ALA A 76 -6.23 -18.12 2.76
N ILE A 77 -5.25 -18.95 2.43
CA ILE A 77 -5.34 -19.95 1.35
C ILE A 77 -6.49 -20.94 1.63
N ASP A 78 -6.59 -21.45 2.86
CA ASP A 78 -7.65 -22.37 3.28
C ASP A 78 -9.05 -21.73 3.14
N ALA A 79 -9.16 -20.42 3.34
CA ALA A 79 -10.37 -19.64 3.14
C ALA A 79 -10.61 -19.21 1.68
N GLY A 80 -9.71 -19.55 0.75
CA GLY A 80 -9.78 -19.16 -0.66
C GLY A 80 -9.46 -17.69 -0.94
N LEU A 81 -8.73 -17.03 -0.03
CA LEU A 81 -8.19 -15.68 -0.20
C LEU A 81 -6.74 -15.77 -0.70
N ILE A 82 -6.33 -14.80 -1.51
CA ILE A 82 -4.93 -14.62 -1.92
C ILE A 82 -4.16 -13.94 -0.77
N PRO A 83 -3.14 -14.57 -0.18
CA PRO A 83 -2.36 -13.92 0.87
C PRO A 83 -1.33 -12.94 0.27
N THR A 84 -1.13 -11.82 0.96
CA THR A 84 0.02 -10.93 0.73
C THR A 84 0.78 -10.71 2.04
N GLY A 85 2.10 -10.61 1.95
CA GLY A 85 2.98 -10.44 3.10
C GLY A 85 3.16 -8.97 3.49
N LEU A 86 3.55 -8.74 4.74
CA LEU A 86 4.08 -7.45 5.20
C LEU A 86 5.40 -7.65 5.94
N MET A 87 6.28 -6.65 5.87
CA MET A 87 7.56 -6.66 6.55
C MET A 87 7.82 -5.31 7.20
N ARG A 88 8.37 -5.33 8.41
CA ARG A 88 9.01 -4.17 9.05
C ARG A 88 10.50 -4.45 9.15
N ILE A 89 11.29 -3.74 8.36
CA ILE A 89 12.75 -3.90 8.31
C ILE A 89 13.38 -2.56 8.68
N PHE A 90 14.26 -2.56 9.66
CA PHE A 90 15.02 -1.36 10.02
C PHE A 90 16.23 -1.22 9.09
N ARG A 91 17.34 -1.88 9.41
CA ARG A 91 18.60 -1.78 8.65
C ARG A 91 19.19 -3.14 8.24
N ASP A 92 18.57 -4.24 8.67
CA ASP A 92 19.08 -5.59 8.45
C ASP A 92 18.57 -6.16 7.12
N VAL A 93 19.46 -6.19 6.12
CA VAL A 93 19.17 -6.71 4.78
C VAL A 93 19.01 -8.23 4.77
N ASP A 94 19.72 -8.95 5.64
CA ASP A 94 19.59 -10.41 5.72
C ASP A 94 18.24 -10.80 6.31
N GLN A 95 17.77 -10.05 7.32
CA GLN A 95 16.41 -10.16 7.84
C GLN A 95 15.35 -9.93 6.74
N MET A 96 15.54 -8.92 5.88
CA MET A 96 14.63 -8.67 4.75
C MET A 96 14.57 -9.86 3.80
N ARG A 97 15.73 -10.43 3.43
CA ARG A 97 15.80 -11.59 2.54
C ARG A 97 15.13 -12.83 3.17
N GLU A 98 15.38 -13.09 4.46
CA GLU A 98 14.76 -14.19 5.19
C GLU A 98 13.24 -14.06 5.21
N GLN A 99 12.72 -12.89 5.58
CA GLN A 99 11.27 -12.66 5.63
C GLN A 99 10.62 -12.71 4.25
N ALA A 100 11.24 -12.13 3.22
CA ALA A 100 10.73 -12.20 1.86
C ALA A 100 10.69 -13.65 1.34
N THR A 101 11.73 -14.44 1.62
CA THR A 101 11.77 -15.87 1.29
C THR A 101 10.64 -16.62 1.99
N ARG A 102 10.44 -16.35 3.28
CA ARG A 102 9.34 -16.94 4.05
C ARG A 102 7.97 -16.61 3.47
N TRP A 103 7.72 -15.36 3.07
CA TRP A 103 6.43 -14.99 2.49
C TRP A 103 6.18 -15.65 1.13
N ARG A 104 7.20 -15.65 0.26
CA ARG A 104 7.16 -16.31 -1.03
C ARG A 104 6.90 -17.83 -0.89
N ASP A 105 7.63 -18.50 -0.01
CA ASP A 105 7.47 -19.94 0.24
C ASP A 105 6.13 -20.28 0.91
N ALA A 106 5.54 -19.34 1.65
CA ALA A 106 4.20 -19.47 2.23
C ALA A 106 3.07 -19.19 1.22
N GLY A 107 3.39 -18.90 -0.03
CA GLY A 107 2.42 -18.68 -1.10
C GLY A 107 1.83 -17.26 -1.15
N CYS A 108 2.47 -16.26 -0.56
CA CYS A 108 2.07 -14.87 -0.74
C CYS A 108 2.40 -14.39 -2.17
N ASP A 109 1.45 -13.72 -2.83
CA ASP A 109 1.65 -13.20 -4.20
C ASP A 109 2.65 -12.03 -4.25
N CYS A 110 2.75 -11.27 -3.16
CA CYS A 110 3.71 -10.18 -3.00
C CYS A 110 3.98 -9.87 -1.52
N SER A 111 4.84 -8.90 -1.25
CA SER A 111 4.99 -8.32 0.08
C SER A 111 5.12 -6.80 0.04
N THR A 112 4.64 -6.13 1.08
CA THR A 112 4.97 -4.72 1.32
C THR A 112 6.05 -4.61 2.38
N VAL A 113 6.82 -3.51 2.37
CA VAL A 113 7.85 -3.27 3.37
C VAL A 113 7.87 -1.84 3.87
N GLN A 114 7.79 -1.72 5.20
CA GLN A 114 8.17 -0.51 5.93
C GLN A 114 9.68 -0.59 6.21
N LEU A 115 10.47 0.13 5.42
CA LEU A 115 11.93 0.02 5.38
C LEU A 115 12.62 1.24 6.02
N GLY A 116 13.63 1.01 6.84
CA GLY A 116 14.37 2.07 7.53
C GLY A 116 13.66 2.62 8.77
N ASP A 117 14.37 3.38 9.59
CA ASP A 117 13.87 4.07 10.78
C ASP A 117 13.55 5.56 10.53
N GLY A 118 13.90 6.09 9.36
CA GLY A 118 13.67 7.48 8.97
C GLY A 118 14.82 8.44 9.29
N PHE A 119 15.91 7.95 9.89
CA PHE A 119 17.12 8.72 10.17
C PHE A 119 18.27 8.38 9.22
N GLU A 120 18.03 7.57 8.21
CA GLU A 120 19.01 7.27 7.18
C GLU A 120 19.45 8.55 6.46
N ASP A 121 20.73 8.64 6.07
CA ASP A 121 21.17 9.57 5.02
C ASP A 121 20.78 9.08 3.61
N ASP A 122 20.98 9.91 2.58
CA ASP A 122 20.52 9.59 1.21
C ASP A 122 21.23 8.36 0.61
N ASP A 123 22.46 8.07 1.04
CA ASP A 123 23.20 6.90 0.56
C ASP A 123 22.83 5.63 1.33
N GLU A 124 22.50 5.74 2.61
CA GLU A 124 21.88 4.68 3.40
C GLU A 124 20.52 4.28 2.84
N MET A 125 19.66 5.26 2.51
CA MET A 125 18.37 5.01 1.85
C MET A 125 18.55 4.26 0.54
N ALA A 126 19.49 4.70 -0.31
CA ALA A 126 19.76 4.05 -1.58
C ALA A 126 20.25 2.61 -1.40
N ARG A 127 21.17 2.35 -0.46
CA ARG A 127 21.65 0.98 -0.20
C ARG A 127 20.54 0.04 0.27
N LEU A 128 19.64 0.51 1.14
CA LEU A 128 18.49 -0.30 1.58
C LEU A 128 17.52 -0.59 0.43
N ALA A 129 17.24 0.42 -0.40
CA ALA A 129 16.37 0.29 -1.56
C ALA A 129 16.96 -0.63 -2.65
N GLU A 130 18.27 -0.53 -2.92
CA GLU A 130 19.01 -1.43 -3.81
C GLU A 130 18.93 -2.88 -3.32
N ALA A 131 19.19 -3.11 -2.02
CA ALA A 131 19.08 -4.43 -1.43
C ALA A 131 17.66 -5.03 -1.50
N MET A 132 16.63 -4.18 -1.39
CA MET A 132 15.23 -4.58 -1.53
C MET A 132 14.94 -5.01 -2.98
N LEU A 133 15.39 -4.24 -3.97
CA LEU A 133 15.24 -4.57 -5.39
C LEU A 133 15.97 -5.86 -5.74
N GLU A 134 17.22 -6.03 -5.29
CA GLU A 134 18.00 -7.26 -5.47
C GLU A 134 17.29 -8.48 -4.85
N THR A 135 16.71 -8.30 -3.65
CA THR A 135 15.97 -9.37 -2.97
C THR A 135 14.70 -9.74 -3.74
N SER A 136 13.92 -8.76 -4.17
CA SER A 136 12.70 -8.97 -4.94
C SER A 136 12.99 -9.71 -6.25
N GLN A 137 14.04 -9.29 -6.96
CA GLN A 137 14.46 -9.93 -8.21
C GLN A 137 14.99 -11.35 -7.99
N ALA A 138 15.86 -11.57 -6.99
CA ALA A 138 16.48 -12.87 -6.75
C ALA A 138 15.44 -13.95 -6.36
N LEU A 139 14.35 -13.54 -5.72
CA LEU A 139 13.27 -14.42 -5.29
C LEU A 139 12.14 -14.56 -6.31
N ASP A 140 12.14 -13.74 -7.37
CA ASP A 140 11.01 -13.55 -8.28
C ASP A 140 9.71 -13.27 -7.49
N HIS A 141 9.82 -12.36 -6.52
CA HIS A 141 8.76 -12.04 -5.56
C HIS A 141 8.59 -10.52 -5.47
N PRO A 142 7.46 -9.94 -5.89
CA PRO A 142 7.27 -8.49 -5.82
C PRO A 142 7.34 -7.96 -4.38
N ILE A 143 8.25 -7.02 -4.14
CA ILE A 143 8.36 -6.29 -2.87
C ILE A 143 8.08 -4.82 -3.13
N TYR A 144 7.06 -4.28 -2.46
CA TYR A 144 6.62 -2.91 -2.63
C TYR A 144 7.00 -2.05 -1.43
N LEU A 145 7.79 -1.00 -1.67
CA LEU A 145 8.23 -0.06 -0.64
C LEU A 145 7.06 0.81 -0.19
N GLU A 146 6.75 0.81 1.10
CA GLU A 146 5.61 1.57 1.61
C GLU A 146 5.96 3.04 1.83
N THR A 147 5.04 3.93 1.45
CA THR A 147 5.09 5.33 1.89
C THR A 147 4.61 5.43 3.34
N HIS A 148 5.52 5.54 4.31
CA HIS A 148 5.14 5.45 5.72
C HIS A 148 5.96 6.40 6.60
N ARG A 149 5.31 7.01 7.60
CA ARG A 149 6.00 7.88 8.59
C ARG A 149 6.87 7.05 9.53
N ALA A 150 7.94 7.59 10.10
CA ALA A 150 8.88 6.79 10.91
C ALA A 150 9.55 5.63 10.13
N THR A 151 9.69 5.81 8.82
CA THR A 151 10.47 4.96 7.91
C THR A 151 11.28 5.84 6.98
N MET A 152 12.15 5.26 6.15
CA MET A 152 12.98 6.04 5.23
C MET A 152 12.16 6.84 4.20
N THR A 153 10.91 6.44 3.92
CA THR A 153 10.01 7.13 2.98
C THR A 153 9.15 8.21 3.64
N GLN A 154 9.41 8.57 4.90
CA GLN A 154 8.58 9.55 5.61
C GLN A 154 8.62 10.96 4.98
N ASP A 155 9.70 11.30 4.27
CA ASP A 155 9.87 12.59 3.59
C ASP A 155 9.62 12.48 2.08
N ILE A 156 8.72 13.33 1.56
CA ILE A 156 8.34 13.32 0.14
C ILE A 156 9.53 13.66 -0.75
N LYS A 157 10.31 14.69 -0.42
CA LYS A 157 11.41 15.16 -1.27
C LYS A 157 12.52 14.12 -1.37
N ARG A 158 12.90 13.53 -0.24
CA ARG A 158 13.91 12.46 -0.20
C ARG A 158 13.44 11.20 -0.91
N THR A 159 12.15 10.88 -0.83
CA THR A 159 11.56 9.77 -1.61
C THR A 159 11.62 10.06 -3.12
N LEU A 160 11.37 11.29 -3.55
CA LEU A 160 11.50 11.68 -4.96
C LEU A 160 12.95 11.59 -5.45
N ASP A 161 13.91 12.04 -4.65
CA ASP A 161 15.35 11.90 -4.97
C ASP A 161 15.77 10.43 -5.07
N LEU A 162 15.23 9.58 -4.20
CA LEU A 162 15.43 8.14 -4.28
C LEU A 162 14.85 7.54 -5.56
N VAL A 163 13.66 7.98 -6.00
CA VAL A 163 13.05 7.57 -7.28
C VAL A 163 13.88 8.02 -8.49
N GLU A 164 14.50 9.21 -8.43
CA GLU A 164 15.41 9.66 -9.48
C GLU A 164 16.68 8.78 -9.57
N ARG A 165 17.18 8.30 -8.43
CA ARG A 165 18.32 7.38 -8.36
C ARG A 165 17.98 5.95 -8.78
N LEU A 166 16.80 5.46 -8.40
CA LEU A 166 16.32 4.09 -8.55
C LEU A 166 14.91 4.09 -9.18
N PRO A 167 14.79 4.37 -10.49
CA PRO A 167 13.51 4.49 -11.18
C PRO A 167 12.68 3.19 -11.21
N GLU A 168 13.32 2.05 -10.95
CA GLU A 168 12.73 0.70 -10.88
C GLU A 168 11.89 0.50 -9.61
N LEU A 169 12.03 1.36 -8.59
CA LEU A 169 11.25 1.24 -7.36
C LEU A 169 9.75 1.19 -7.62
N ARG A 170 9.08 0.31 -6.89
CA ARG A 170 7.62 0.17 -6.86
C ARG A 170 7.13 0.31 -5.44
N PHE A 171 5.95 0.91 -5.30
CA PHE A 171 5.45 1.36 -4.00
C PHE A 171 4.18 0.65 -3.56
N ASN A 172 4.09 0.43 -2.25
CA ASN A 172 2.82 0.37 -1.53
C ASN A 172 2.41 1.82 -1.20
N GLY A 173 1.36 2.30 -1.86
CA GLY A 173 0.83 3.63 -1.62
C GLY A 173 -0.02 3.63 -0.36
N ASP A 174 0.54 4.10 0.75
CA ASP A 174 -0.21 4.53 1.93
C ASP A 174 -0.04 6.04 2.10
N PHE A 175 -0.74 6.79 1.25
CA PHE A 175 -0.58 8.23 1.17
C PHE A 175 -1.09 8.96 2.43
N GLY A 176 -1.81 8.27 3.31
CA GLY A 176 -2.26 8.80 4.59
C GLY A 176 -1.11 9.27 5.47
N HIS A 177 0.07 8.66 5.34
CA HIS A 177 1.27 9.05 6.07
C HIS A 177 1.84 10.40 5.64
N TRP A 178 1.91 10.63 4.33
CA TRP A 178 2.36 11.91 3.79
C TRP A 178 1.31 13.01 3.98
N TYR A 179 0.04 12.64 3.81
CA TYR A 179 -1.07 13.57 3.94
C TYR A 179 -1.07 14.30 5.30
N ILE A 180 -1.01 13.52 6.38
CA ILE A 180 -0.93 14.07 7.74
C ILE A 180 0.47 14.57 8.09
N GLY A 181 1.52 13.82 7.75
CA GLY A 181 2.88 14.08 8.20
C GLY A 181 3.51 15.36 7.62
N HIS A 182 3.05 15.80 6.44
CA HIS A 182 3.55 17.00 5.76
C HIS A 182 2.53 18.15 5.73
N GLU A 183 1.46 18.08 6.53
CA GLU A 183 0.32 19.00 6.45
C GLU A 183 -0.08 19.26 4.99
N LEU A 184 -0.33 18.18 4.25
CA LEU A 184 -0.15 18.18 2.80
C LEU A 184 -1.06 19.20 2.09
N THR A 185 -2.24 19.48 2.64
CA THR A 185 -3.16 20.48 2.08
C THR A 185 -2.77 21.93 2.34
N TYR A 186 -1.77 22.21 3.18
CA TYR A 186 -1.34 23.56 3.45
C TYR A 186 -0.55 24.12 2.26
N GLY A 187 -1.03 25.21 1.66
CA GLY A 187 -0.44 25.80 0.45
C GLY A 187 -0.99 25.20 -0.84
N ASP A 188 -0.16 25.11 -1.88
CA ASP A 188 -0.57 24.67 -3.22
C ASP A 188 -0.57 23.14 -3.34
N MET A 189 -1.75 22.53 -3.19
CA MET A 189 -1.94 21.09 -3.31
C MET A 189 -1.77 20.58 -4.75
N ASP A 190 -2.04 21.40 -5.76
CA ASP A 190 -1.91 20.97 -7.17
C ASP A 190 -0.43 20.88 -7.57
N MET A 191 0.37 21.89 -7.19
CA MET A 191 1.82 21.81 -7.32
C MET A 191 2.39 20.59 -6.60
N LYS A 192 1.98 20.33 -5.34
CA LYS A 192 2.43 19.15 -4.58
C LYS A 192 2.01 17.85 -5.25
N PHE A 193 0.78 17.77 -5.75
CA PHE A 193 0.29 16.62 -6.50
C PHE A 193 1.16 16.32 -7.71
N ASP A 194 1.48 17.34 -8.51
CA ASP A 194 2.34 17.17 -9.69
C ASP A 194 3.76 16.73 -9.33
N ARG A 195 4.31 17.21 -8.20
CA ARG A 195 5.62 16.77 -7.69
C ARG A 195 5.63 15.32 -7.23
N MET A 196 4.54 14.84 -6.62
CA MET A 196 4.44 13.45 -6.13
C MET A 196 4.04 12.44 -7.23
N ARG A 197 3.63 12.91 -8.41
CA ARG A 197 3.22 12.08 -9.54
C ARG A 197 4.19 10.92 -9.86
N PRO A 198 5.53 11.07 -9.82
CA PRO A 198 6.44 9.96 -10.08
C PRO A 198 6.25 8.76 -9.14
N VAL A 199 5.81 8.97 -7.90
CA VAL A 199 5.54 7.90 -6.93
C VAL A 199 4.20 7.25 -7.19
N PHE A 200 3.15 8.06 -7.48
CA PHE A 200 1.84 7.54 -7.86
C PHE A 200 1.97 6.58 -9.06
N GLU A 201 2.68 7.02 -10.10
CA GLU A 201 2.83 6.23 -11.33
C GLU A 201 3.60 4.91 -11.15
N ARG A 202 4.36 4.79 -10.05
CA ARG A 202 5.14 3.60 -9.66
C ARG A 202 4.47 2.76 -8.56
N THR A 203 3.32 3.20 -8.07
CA THR A 203 2.56 2.44 -7.06
C THR A 203 1.94 1.21 -7.73
N ARG A 204 2.00 0.05 -7.07
CA ARG A 204 1.47 -1.25 -7.56
C ARG A 204 0.65 -2.02 -6.52
N PHE A 205 0.69 -1.54 -5.29
CA PHE A 205 -0.12 -2.00 -4.18
C PHE A 205 -0.58 -0.76 -3.40
N MET A 206 -1.73 -0.79 -2.75
CA MET A 206 -2.22 0.39 -2.04
C MET A 206 -2.99 0.05 -0.78
N HIS A 207 -2.62 0.72 0.30
CA HIS A 207 -3.43 0.77 1.51
C HIS A 207 -4.48 1.87 1.35
N LEU A 208 -5.75 1.48 1.46
CA LEU A 208 -6.86 2.42 1.41
C LEU A 208 -7.13 2.92 2.83
N ARG A 209 -6.74 4.16 3.09
CA ARG A 209 -7.08 4.91 4.29
C ARG A 209 -7.10 6.39 3.97
N VAL A 210 -8.07 7.10 4.53
CA VAL A 210 -8.20 8.55 4.38
C VAL A 210 -7.91 9.21 5.72
N SER A 211 -6.95 10.12 5.72
CA SER A 211 -6.56 10.96 6.87
C SER A 211 -6.97 12.43 6.63
N SER A 212 -7.08 13.21 7.71
CA SER A 212 -6.98 14.68 7.66
C SER A 212 -5.57 15.13 8.04
N ASN A 213 -5.38 16.45 8.19
CA ASN A 213 -4.15 17.00 8.78
C ASN A 213 -4.04 16.75 10.30
N ALA A 214 -5.11 16.27 10.95
CA ALA A 214 -5.16 16.07 12.40
C ALA A 214 -5.42 14.62 12.82
N PHE A 215 -6.12 13.85 11.99
CA PHE A 215 -6.52 12.48 12.30
C PHE A 215 -5.96 11.54 11.23
N GLY A 216 -5.28 10.48 11.69
CA GLY A 216 -4.66 9.49 10.81
C GLY A 216 -5.65 8.54 10.13
N GLN A 217 -6.91 8.58 10.54
CA GLN A 217 -8.01 7.79 9.98
C GLN A 217 -9.34 8.51 10.23
N LEU A 218 -10.00 8.87 9.15
CA LEU A 218 -11.32 9.48 9.11
C LEU A 218 -12.39 8.45 8.75
N THR A 219 -13.64 8.81 9.03
CA THR A 219 -14.82 8.20 8.43
C THR A 219 -14.95 8.74 7.00
N ALA A 220 -14.35 8.05 6.03
CA ALA A 220 -14.26 8.52 4.65
C ALA A 220 -15.63 8.62 3.97
N SER A 221 -16.62 7.85 4.44
CA SER A 221 -18.00 7.91 3.95
C SER A 221 -18.79 9.13 4.44
N ASP A 222 -18.29 9.85 5.45
CA ASP A 222 -18.96 11.06 5.95
C ASP A 222 -18.83 12.20 4.92
N PRO A 223 -19.94 12.78 4.43
CA PRO A 223 -19.92 13.93 3.53
C PRO A 223 -19.12 15.13 4.05
N ALA A 224 -18.95 15.28 5.37
CA ALA A 224 -18.11 16.33 5.95
C ALA A 224 -16.63 16.14 5.60
N GLU A 225 -16.19 14.91 5.37
CA GLU A 225 -14.81 14.54 5.04
C GLU A 225 -14.55 14.47 3.53
N ALA A 226 -15.55 14.76 2.69
CA ALA A 226 -15.50 14.61 1.24
C ALA A 226 -14.31 15.32 0.59
N ARG A 227 -13.94 16.51 1.10
CA ARG A 227 -12.78 17.26 0.57
C ARG A 227 -11.46 16.50 0.78
N HIS A 228 -11.31 15.80 1.90
CA HIS A 228 -10.15 14.95 2.14
C HIS A 228 -10.19 13.78 1.16
N LEU A 229 -11.31 13.06 1.10
CA LEU A 229 -11.50 11.93 0.17
C LEU A 229 -11.19 12.30 -1.29
N ASP A 230 -11.60 13.48 -1.77
CA ASP A 230 -11.33 13.94 -3.13
C ASP A 230 -9.84 14.00 -3.47
N TYR A 231 -8.98 14.40 -2.52
CA TYR A 231 -7.53 14.36 -2.73
C TYR A 231 -7.01 12.92 -2.82
N TYR A 232 -7.51 11.99 -2.00
CA TYR A 232 -7.14 10.58 -2.11
C TYR A 232 -7.59 9.99 -3.43
N LYS A 233 -8.82 10.26 -3.87
CA LYS A 233 -9.33 9.83 -5.19
C LYS A 233 -8.40 10.28 -6.31
N ARG A 234 -7.90 11.53 -6.28
CA ARG A 234 -6.91 12.00 -7.25
C ARG A 234 -5.61 11.18 -7.21
N MET A 235 -5.07 10.91 -6.01
CA MET A 235 -3.82 10.16 -5.85
C MET A 235 -3.99 8.69 -6.30
N TRP A 236 -5.12 8.09 -5.97
CA TRP A 236 -5.46 6.71 -6.35
C TRP A 236 -5.66 6.57 -7.86
N THR A 237 -6.47 7.43 -8.47
CA THR A 237 -6.68 7.44 -9.93
C THR A 237 -5.36 7.64 -10.69
N ALA A 238 -4.46 8.52 -10.22
CA ALA A 238 -3.14 8.69 -10.84
C ALA A 238 -2.27 7.44 -10.72
N SER A 239 -2.37 6.73 -9.59
CA SER A 239 -1.63 5.49 -9.36
C SER A 239 -2.12 4.35 -10.25
N PHE A 240 -3.44 4.16 -10.34
CA PHE A 240 -4.06 3.19 -11.23
C PHE A 240 -3.75 3.49 -12.69
N ALA A 241 -3.80 4.75 -13.11
CA ALA A 241 -3.42 5.14 -14.47
C ALA A 241 -1.93 4.86 -14.76
N GLY A 242 -1.06 4.96 -13.75
CA GLY A 242 0.35 4.59 -13.86
C GLY A 242 0.55 3.10 -14.10
N PHE A 243 -0.14 2.26 -13.33
CA PHE A 243 -0.19 0.82 -13.51
C PHE A 243 -0.72 0.43 -14.90
N LEU A 244 -1.90 0.93 -15.28
CA LEU A 244 -2.59 0.58 -16.52
C LEU A 244 -1.79 0.89 -17.80
N ARG A 245 -0.85 1.84 -17.76
CA ARG A 245 -0.02 2.17 -18.93
C ARG A 245 1.01 1.10 -19.29
N GLY A 246 1.38 0.25 -18.33
CA GLY A 246 2.37 -0.81 -18.53
C GLY A 246 1.90 -2.18 -18.04
N ALA A 247 0.62 -2.32 -17.68
CA ALA A 247 0.06 -3.58 -17.22
C ALA A 247 -0.19 -4.53 -18.41
N GLU A 248 0.16 -5.80 -18.23
CA GLU A 248 -0.05 -6.87 -19.19
C GLU A 248 -1.33 -7.67 -18.86
N PRO A 249 -1.91 -8.41 -19.81
CA PRO A 249 -3.01 -9.31 -19.51
C PRO A 249 -2.67 -10.25 -18.35
N GLY A 250 -3.59 -10.39 -17.40
CA GLY A 250 -3.40 -11.16 -16.16
C GLY A 250 -2.90 -10.33 -14.97
N ASP A 251 -2.33 -9.15 -15.20
CA ASP A 251 -1.88 -8.28 -14.11
C ASP A 251 -3.05 -7.76 -13.28
N TYR A 252 -2.80 -7.55 -11.99
CA TYR A 252 -3.75 -6.87 -11.13
C TYR A 252 -3.06 -5.86 -10.21
N PHE A 253 -3.80 -4.82 -9.85
CA PHE A 253 -3.43 -3.86 -8.83
C PHE A 253 -4.19 -4.20 -7.53
N ALA A 254 -3.46 -4.61 -6.49
CA ALA A 254 -4.08 -4.93 -5.20
C ALA A 254 -4.34 -3.66 -4.36
N VAL A 255 -5.58 -3.51 -3.88
CA VAL A 255 -5.98 -2.48 -2.92
C VAL A 255 -6.47 -3.12 -1.64
N HIS A 256 -6.01 -2.64 -0.49
CA HIS A 256 -6.31 -3.21 0.82
C HIS A 256 -6.72 -2.08 1.76
N PRO A 257 -7.99 -1.96 2.17
CA PRO A 257 -8.32 -1.12 3.32
C PRO A 257 -7.49 -1.52 4.53
N GLU A 258 -6.78 -0.54 5.09
CA GLU A 258 -5.99 -0.68 6.31
C GLU A 258 -6.49 0.33 7.33
N LEU A 259 -7.58 -0.04 8.00
CA LEU A 259 -8.22 0.74 9.04
C LEU A 259 -7.84 0.15 10.40
N LEU A 260 -7.07 0.88 11.18
CA LEU A 260 -6.47 0.36 12.40
C LEU A 260 -7.45 0.38 13.58
N PRO A 261 -7.35 -0.59 14.51
CA PRO A 261 -8.17 -0.62 15.73
C PRO A 261 -7.83 0.55 16.66
N ALA A 262 -8.75 0.86 17.58
CA ALA A 262 -8.60 1.93 18.57
C ALA A 262 -7.24 1.94 19.31
N ARG A 263 -6.68 0.76 19.65
CA ARG A 263 -5.37 0.64 20.31
C ARG A 263 -4.19 1.21 19.50
N ALA A 264 -4.37 1.45 18.21
CA ALA A 264 -3.36 2.04 17.35
C ALA A 264 -3.36 3.58 17.39
N PHE A 265 -4.36 4.21 18.02
CA PHE A 265 -4.52 5.67 18.12
C PHE A 265 -4.71 6.40 16.77
N TYR A 266 -5.09 5.69 15.71
CA TYR A 266 -5.43 6.26 14.41
C TYR A 266 -6.89 6.69 14.28
N PRO A 267 -7.89 5.84 14.61
CA PRO A 267 -9.28 6.22 14.48
C PRO A 267 -9.62 7.35 15.44
N LYS A 268 -10.53 8.23 14.99
CA LYS A 268 -11.17 9.20 15.86
C LYS A 268 -12.08 8.47 16.84
N MET A 269 -11.94 8.79 18.13
CA MET A 269 -12.80 8.28 19.18
C MET A 269 -13.88 9.31 19.52
N VAL A 270 -15.12 8.88 19.62
CA VAL A 270 -16.30 9.70 19.94
C VAL A 270 -17.08 9.08 21.11
N PRO A 271 -17.82 9.88 21.90
CA PRO A 271 -18.70 9.33 22.92
C PRO A 271 -19.72 8.36 22.31
N GLY A 272 -19.80 7.15 22.87
CA GLY A 272 -20.81 6.16 22.55
C GLY A 272 -22.17 6.46 23.19
N PRO A 273 -23.21 5.67 22.87
CA PRO A 273 -24.53 5.80 23.48
C PRO A 273 -24.53 5.61 25.02
N ASP A 274 -23.54 4.88 25.54
CA ASP A 274 -23.27 4.65 26.96
C ASP A 274 -22.36 5.71 27.59
N GLY A 275 -21.86 6.67 26.79
CA GLY A 275 -20.92 7.70 27.20
C GLY A 275 -19.45 7.30 27.12
N GLU A 276 -19.15 6.02 26.86
CA GLU A 276 -17.77 5.54 26.76
C GLU A 276 -17.17 5.86 25.37
N PRO A 277 -15.87 6.16 25.25
CA PRO A 277 -15.24 6.40 23.95
C PRO A 277 -15.31 5.15 23.06
N ARG A 278 -15.80 5.33 21.82
CA ARG A 278 -15.79 4.30 20.76
C ARG A 278 -15.25 4.86 19.46
N GLU A 279 -14.82 3.99 18.55
CA GLU A 279 -14.47 4.38 17.19
C GLU A 279 -15.65 5.11 16.52
N GLU A 280 -15.36 6.17 15.77
CA GLU A 280 -16.40 7.00 15.11
C GLU A 280 -17.23 6.22 14.09
N SER A 281 -16.61 5.26 13.39
CA SER A 281 -17.23 4.50 12.31
C SER A 281 -16.87 3.02 12.37
N ASP A 282 -17.73 2.19 11.76
CA ASP A 282 -17.48 0.75 11.64
C ASP A 282 -16.43 0.50 10.55
N ARG A 283 -15.25 0.03 10.97
CA ARG A 283 -14.16 -0.30 10.04
C ARG A 283 -14.57 -1.30 8.96
N TRP A 284 -15.50 -2.20 9.26
CA TRP A 284 -16.01 -3.16 8.28
C TRP A 284 -16.83 -2.49 7.17
N THR A 285 -17.72 -1.56 7.52
CA THR A 285 -18.52 -0.86 6.51
C THR A 285 -17.66 0.15 5.75
N GLU A 286 -16.74 0.83 6.44
CA GLU A 286 -15.80 1.75 5.80
C GLU A 286 -14.86 1.03 4.83
N SER A 287 -14.42 -0.20 5.15
CA SER A 287 -13.58 -0.96 4.22
C SER A 287 -14.31 -1.32 2.93
N ALA A 288 -15.60 -1.68 3.01
CA ALA A 288 -16.42 -1.91 1.82
C ALA A 288 -16.61 -0.62 1.00
N PHE A 289 -16.89 0.50 1.67
CA PHE A 289 -17.00 1.81 1.02
C PHE A 289 -15.72 2.20 0.27
N LEU A 290 -14.55 2.05 0.91
CA LEU A 290 -13.27 2.40 0.29
C LEU A 290 -12.94 1.54 -0.94
N ILE A 291 -13.31 0.25 -0.93
CA ILE A 291 -13.17 -0.62 -2.10
C ILE A 291 -14.01 -0.10 -3.28
N GLU A 292 -15.26 0.28 -3.05
CA GLU A 292 -16.12 0.83 -4.11
C GLU A 292 -15.58 2.15 -4.66
N VAL A 293 -15.08 3.04 -3.79
CA VAL A 293 -14.39 4.27 -4.24
C VAL A 293 -13.15 3.95 -5.06
N ALA A 294 -12.35 2.97 -4.66
CA ALA A 294 -11.16 2.55 -5.41
C ALA A 294 -11.54 1.97 -6.79
N ARG A 295 -12.64 1.22 -6.89
CA ARG A 295 -13.19 0.73 -8.17
C ARG A 295 -13.61 1.87 -9.08
N ASP A 296 -14.31 2.88 -8.56
CA ASP A 296 -14.67 4.08 -9.32
C ASP A 296 -13.42 4.82 -9.83
N CYS A 297 -12.40 4.98 -8.98
CA CYS A 297 -11.12 5.57 -9.35
C CYS A 297 -10.39 4.76 -10.43
N PHE A 298 -10.43 3.43 -10.35
CA PHE A 298 -9.84 2.54 -11.35
C PHE A 298 -10.55 2.66 -12.70
N ALA A 299 -11.89 2.64 -12.73
CA ALA A 299 -12.67 2.81 -13.94
C ALA A 299 -12.42 4.18 -14.62
N GLN A 300 -12.26 5.25 -13.82
CA GLN A 300 -11.86 6.56 -14.34
C GLN A 300 -10.45 6.52 -14.95
N ALA A 301 -9.51 5.82 -14.33
CA ALA A 301 -8.16 5.65 -14.85
C ALA A 301 -8.16 4.85 -16.17
N GLU A 302 -8.94 3.78 -16.27
CA GLU A 302 -9.11 3.00 -17.50
C GLU A 302 -9.62 3.88 -18.65
N ALA A 303 -10.68 4.65 -18.41
CA ALA A 303 -11.23 5.57 -19.41
C ALA A 303 -10.20 6.63 -19.85
N ALA A 304 -9.43 7.17 -18.91
CA ALA A 304 -8.41 8.18 -19.20
C ALA A 304 -7.21 7.62 -19.99
N VAL A 305 -6.79 6.38 -19.73
CA VAL A 305 -5.70 5.72 -20.47
C VAL A 305 -6.17 5.31 -21.87
N ALA A 306 -7.37 4.75 -21.99
CA ALA A 306 -7.95 4.37 -23.29
C ALA A 306 -8.13 5.60 -24.21
N GLY A 307 -8.61 6.73 -23.68
CA GLY A 307 -8.81 7.96 -24.44
C GLY A 307 -7.52 8.67 -24.91
N ARG A 308 -6.35 8.28 -24.40
CA ARG A 308 -5.04 8.76 -24.88
C ARG A 308 -4.42 7.86 -25.95
N ALA A 309 -4.90 6.63 -26.07
CA ALA A 309 -4.41 5.64 -27.03
C ALA A 309 -5.14 5.69 -28.39
N GLY A 310 -6.30 6.36 -28.46
CA GLY A 310 -7.06 6.63 -29.69
C GLY A 310 -6.75 8.01 -30.26
#